data_AF-A0A2N6N9H6-F1
#
_entry.id   AF-A0A2N6N9H6-F1
#
_cell.length_a   1.000
_cell.length_b   1.000
_cell.length_c   1.000
_cell.angle_alpha   90.00
_cell.angle_beta   90.00
_cell.angle_gamma   90.00
#
_symmetry.space_group_name_H-M   'P 1'
#
loop_
_entity.id
_entity.type
_entity.pdbx_description
1 polymer ?
#
loop_
_entity_poly.entity_id
_entity_poly.type
_entity_poly.pdbx_seq_one_letter_code
_entity_poly.pdbx_strand_id
1 'polypeptide(L)' 'MKPTNTPLWATLAVAAVRAASLTDVKHIVLFMQENRAFDHYFGTMAGVRGFGDPNVQVNDDGYTVFEQ' A
#
# COMPACT_ATOMS: atom_id res chain seq x y z
N MET A 1 -32.74 -35.99 26.46
CA MET A 1 -32.90 -35.15 25.26
C MET A 1 -32.07 -33.88 25.49
N LYS A 2 -30.84 -33.80 24.98
CA LYS A 2 -29.99 -32.60 25.14
C LYS A 2 -30.26 -31.66 23.96
N PRO A 3 -30.64 -30.38 24.18
CA PRO A 3 -30.79 -29.43 23.10
C PRO A 3 -29.41 -28.98 22.60
N THR A 4 -29.13 -29.25 21.33
CA THR A 4 -27.92 -28.80 20.64
C THR A 4 -28.12 -27.35 20.22
N ASN A 5 -27.78 -26.40 21.09
CA ASN A 5 -27.74 -24.97 20.74
C ASN A 5 -26.43 -24.66 20.02
N THR A 6 -26.40 -24.86 18.71
CA THR A 6 -25.36 -24.26 17.86
C THR A 6 -25.75 -22.80 17.62
N PRO A 7 -24.95 -21.82 18.05
CA PRO A 7 -25.27 -20.43 17.79
C PRO A 7 -25.17 -20.10 16.29
N LEU A 8 -26.27 -19.62 15.70
CA LEU A 8 -26.39 -19.19 14.29
C LEU A 8 -25.51 -17.97 13.92
N TRP A 9 -24.73 -17.43 14.85
CA TRP A 9 -23.84 -16.28 14.62
C TRP A 9 -22.41 -16.66 14.22
N ALA A 10 -22.03 -17.93 14.31
CA ALA A 10 -20.85 -18.46 13.63
C ALA A 10 -21.32 -18.98 12.26
N THR A 11 -20.98 -18.42 11.11
CA THR A 11 -19.70 -17.85 10.69
C THR A 11 -20.00 -17.11 9.39
N LEU A 12 -19.88 -15.78 9.35
CA LEU A 12 -19.85 -15.07 8.07
C LEU A 12 -18.42 -15.17 7.53
N ALA A 13 -18.09 -16.31 6.93
CA ALA A 13 -16.81 -16.47 6.26
C ALA A 13 -16.82 -15.58 5.01
N VAL A 14 -16.12 -14.44 5.08
CA VAL A 14 -15.73 -13.72 3.87
C VAL A 14 -14.87 -14.68 3.06
N ALA A 15 -15.38 -15.12 1.91
CA ALA A 15 -14.60 -15.92 0.98
C ALA A 15 -13.38 -15.10 0.57
N ALA A 16 -12.19 -15.56 0.97
CA ALA A 16 -10.95 -14.93 0.53
C ALA A 16 -10.88 -15.05 -1.00
N VAL A 17 -10.83 -13.91 -1.69
CA VAL A 17 -10.58 -13.89 -3.13
C VAL A 17 -9.17 -14.42 -3.35
N ARG A 18 -9.07 -15.60 -3.96
CA ARG A 18 -7.80 -16.20 -4.37
C ARG A 18 -7.65 -15.97 -5.86
N ALA A 19 -6.77 -15.06 -6.25
CA ALA A 19 -6.25 -15.00 -7.62
C ALA A 19 -5.08 -15.98 -7.70
N ALA A 20 -5.16 -16.97 -8.59
CA ALA A 20 -4.08 -17.95 -8.77
C ALA A 20 -3.13 -17.52 -9.90
N SER A 21 -3.63 -16.73 -10.85
CA SER A 21 -2.92 -16.29 -12.04
C SER A 21 -3.38 -14.90 -12.49
N LEU A 22 -2.54 -14.21 -13.27
CA LEU A 22 -2.88 -12.90 -13.85
C LEU A 22 -4.14 -12.94 -14.74
N THR A 23 -4.48 -14.10 -15.31
CA THR A 23 -5.70 -14.28 -16.12
C THR A 23 -6.99 -14.21 -15.31
N ASP A 24 -6.91 -14.29 -13.97
CA ASP A 24 -8.08 -14.19 -13.09
C ASP A 24 -8.52 -12.73 -12.83
N VAL A 25 -7.70 -11.75 -13.23
CA VAL A 25 -7.96 -10.31 -13.03
C VAL A 25 -8.98 -9.82 -14.06
N LYS A 26 -10.20 -9.49 -13.60
CA LYS A 26 -11.29 -9.00 -14.48
C LYS A 26 -11.27 -7.50 -14.73
N HIS A 27 -10.85 -6.72 -13.73
CA HIS A 27 -10.89 -5.26 -13.78
C HIS A 27 -9.67 -4.67 -13.08
N ILE A 28 -9.04 -3.69 -13.71
CA ILE A 28 -7.99 -2.88 -13.12
C ILE A 28 -8.57 -1.48 -12.94
N VAL A 29 -8.61 -1.00 -11.70
CA VAL A 29 -9.00 0.38 -11.39
C VAL A 29 -7.73 1.13 -11.01
N LEU A 30 -7.28 2.01 -11.90
CA LEU A 30 -6.11 2.83 -11.67
C LEU A 30 -6.55 4.21 -11.16
N PHE A 31 -6.34 4.46 -9.87
CA PHE A 31 -6.53 5.79 -9.31
C PHE A 31 -5.29 6.63 -9.57
N MET A 32 -5.48 7.72 -10.32
CA MET A 32 -4.43 8.73 -10.47
C MET A 32 -4.60 9.74 -9.34
N GLN A 33 -3.59 9.84 -8.50
CA GLN A 33 -3.50 10.92 -7.53
C GLN A 33 -3.03 12.20 -8.24
N GLU A 34 -3.31 13.33 -7.60
CA GLU A 34 -2.90 14.63 -8.10
C GLU A 34 -1.36 14.73 -8.20
N ASN A 35 -0.89 15.77 -8.88
CA ASN A 35 0.52 16.06 -9.11
C ASN A 35 1.25 16.42 -7.80
N ARG A 36 1.54 15.42 -6.97
CA ARG A 36 2.57 15.51 -5.95
C ARG A 36 3.60 14.42 -6.14
N ALA A 37 4.85 14.81 -5.96
CA ALA A 37 5.96 13.89 -6.02
C ALA A 37 5.89 12.86 -4.86
N PHE A 38 6.45 11.68 -5.11
CA PHE A 38 6.34 10.53 -4.21
C PHE A 38 6.90 10.82 -2.81
N ASP A 39 8.02 11.55 -2.74
CA ASP A 39 8.66 12.01 -1.50
C ASP A 39 7.73 12.90 -0.66
N HIS A 40 6.84 13.66 -1.28
CA HIS A 40 5.86 14.47 -0.56
C HIS A 40 4.83 13.62 0.21
N TYR A 41 4.42 12.46 -0.34
CA TYR A 41 3.48 11.57 0.33
C TYR A 41 4.17 10.49 1.18
N PHE A 42 5.35 10.06 0.78
CA PHE A 42 5.98 8.84 1.27
C PHE A 42 7.46 8.98 1.59
N GLY A 43 8.02 10.20 1.59
CA GLY A 43 9.44 10.44 1.87
C GLY A 43 9.87 10.05 3.28
N THR A 44 8.92 9.84 4.21
CA THR A 44 9.15 9.33 5.56
C THR A 44 8.55 7.94 5.80
N MET A 45 8.01 7.29 4.78
CA MET A 45 7.39 5.96 4.91
C MET A 45 8.46 4.91 5.22
N ALA A 46 8.18 4.06 6.22
CA ALA A 46 9.07 2.96 6.59
C ALA A 46 9.36 2.04 5.40
N GLY A 47 10.65 1.81 5.11
CA GLY A 47 11.11 1.00 3.98
C GLY A 47 11.46 1.79 2.72
N VAL A 48 11.15 3.08 2.68
CA VAL A 48 11.70 4.01 1.67
C VAL A 48 13.02 4.55 2.20
N ARG A 49 14.05 4.70 1.33
CA ARG A 49 15.29 5.40 1.70
C ARG A 49 15.00 6.85 2.14
N GLY A 50 14.06 7.50 1.44
CA GLY A 50 13.43 8.74 1.86
C GLY A 50 14.40 9.92 1.95
N PHE A 51 14.05 10.91 2.77
CA PHE A 51 14.88 12.08 3.04
C PHE A 51 16.18 11.78 3.82
N GLY A 52 16.31 10.56 4.35
CA GLY A 52 17.49 10.12 5.09
C GLY A 52 18.50 9.33 4.24
N ASP A 53 18.36 9.30 2.92
CA ASP A 53 19.28 8.57 2.04
C ASP A 53 20.68 9.22 2.00
N PRO A 54 21.74 8.56 2.48
CA PRO A 54 23.09 9.13 2.46
C PRO A 54 23.67 9.24 1.04
N ASN A 55 23.07 8.59 0.04
CA ASN A 55 23.49 8.67 -1.36
C ASN A 55 22.58 9.58 -2.20
N VAL A 56 21.82 10.46 -1.57
CA VAL A 56 20.96 11.42 -2.27
C VAL A 56 21.80 12.36 -3.14
N GLN A 57 21.29 12.70 -4.33
CA GLN A 57 21.91 13.70 -5.18
C GLN A 57 21.87 15.07 -4.48
N VAL A 58 23.01 15.72 -4.44
CA VAL A 58 23.18 17.10 -3.97
C VAL A 58 23.45 17.97 -5.19
N ASN A 59 22.73 19.09 -5.31
CA ASN A 59 22.86 20.01 -6.44
C ASN A 59 24.04 20.97 -6.21
N ASP A 60 24.42 21.73 -7.24
CA ASP A 60 25.54 22.67 -7.18
C ASP A 60 25.38 23.77 -6.11
N ASP A 61 24.15 24.02 -5.66
CA ASP A 61 23.79 24.95 -4.59
C ASP A 61 24.02 24.38 -3.17
N GLY A 62 24.41 23.11 -3.05
CA GLY A 62 24.67 22.42 -1.79
C GLY A 62 23.44 21.83 -1.11
N TYR A 63 22.25 21.99 -1.69
CA TYR A 63 21.01 21.40 -1.17
C TYR A 63 20.71 20.06 -1.83
N THR A 64 20.00 19.19 -1.11
CA THR A 64 19.57 17.90 -1.68
C THR A 64 18.43 18.12 -2.68
N VAL A 65 18.22 17.16 -3.59
CA VAL A 65 17.08 17.19 -4.55
C VAL A 65 15.70 17.21 -3.89
N PHE A 66 15.62 17.03 -2.56
CA PHE A 66 14.38 17.11 -1.80
C PHE A 66 14.09 18.51 -1.24
N GLU A 67 15.06 19.41 -1.30
CA GLU A 67 14.98 20.78 -0.76
C GLU A 67 14.82 21.80 -1.92
N GLN A 68 13.80 21.59 -2.75
CA GLN A 68 13.47 22.44 -3.91
C GLN A 68 12.45 23.53 -3.57
#